data_AF-A0A7C3C854-F1
#
_entry.id   AF-A0A7C3C854-F1
#
_cell.length_a   1.000
_cell.length_b   1.000
_cell.length_c   1.000
_cell.angle_alpha   90.00
_cell.angle_beta   90.00
_cell.angle_gamma   90.00
#
_symmetry.space_group_name_H-M   'P 1'
#
loop_
_entity.id
_entity.type
_entity.pdbx_description
1 polymer ?
#
loop_
_entity_poly.entity_id
_entity_poly.type
_entity_poly.pdbx_seq_one_letter_code
_entity_poly.pdbx_strand_id
1 'polypeptide(L)'
;MHRNIKINEQILDAFVELIEENENFVLYDYKGKENQILLKESLVILISDFLDKNLQKSKYDTKELIKAYIRAAFELSDNTVVINKNGNIFIKIIDESVQKKVDEKDKNTVKNRYNGVKEEELKAFYDEFFADEENKDFFYEIAKEFVHKYFIIKKISNDEYEKNVFSYIHAITLEKLVAMYDNEDGFFLGFAGYIFRIHFKEVFEYISELILDEIAISNRYMMDFLNYYSQDILVVKGVKYKIPHIEADNGLRWTVPSMLSIVKIYTKAKNSILTLKKERSEYQKRVQKFYVNGLSPVKNNELLLSEKASIEIETEHTVRSINILNDKLDMTKDPKKKVLLKEELAREEETLKQLKEKKQETLQKVVKQNGLSEYVALQKDLDTLTRKLQREKKILKQNEVAYNSIKSSLVKALISKRSVL
;
A
#
# COMPACT_ATOMS: atom_id res chain seq x y z
N MET A 1 10.24 -22.65 18.37
CA MET A 1 9.76 -22.46 19.77
C MET A 1 8.45 -23.23 19.88
N HIS A 2 8.50 -24.52 20.24
CA HIS A 2 7.32 -25.40 20.21
C HIS A 2 6.29 -24.95 21.26
N ARG A 3 5.12 -24.52 20.80
CA ARG A 3 3.96 -24.35 21.68
C ARG A 3 3.09 -25.61 21.52
N ASN A 4 3.35 -26.63 22.34
CA ASN A 4 2.44 -27.77 22.43
C ASN A 4 1.13 -27.29 23.04
N ILE A 5 0.13 -27.06 22.19
CA ILE A 5 -1.24 -26.80 22.61
C ILE A 5 -1.79 -28.13 23.16
N LYS A 6 -2.21 -28.14 24.42
CA LYS A 6 -2.83 -29.32 25.02
C LYS A 6 -4.26 -29.44 24.47
N ILE A 7 -4.51 -30.49 23.69
CA ILE A 7 -5.84 -30.80 23.17
C ILE A 7 -6.71 -31.36 24.31
N ASN A 8 -7.97 -30.94 24.36
CA ASN A 8 -8.97 -31.49 25.28
C ASN A 8 -9.73 -32.59 24.54
N GLU A 9 -9.61 -33.84 24.99
CA GLU A 9 -10.20 -35.02 24.34
C GLU A 9 -11.72 -34.90 24.17
N GLN A 10 -12.45 -34.38 25.17
CA GLN A 10 -13.91 -34.19 25.05
C GLN A 10 -14.31 -33.18 23.96
N ILE A 11 -13.48 -32.15 23.78
CA ILE A 11 -13.70 -31.13 22.74
C ILE A 11 -13.25 -31.68 21.39
N LEU A 12 -12.23 -32.53 21.36
CA LEU A 12 -11.76 -33.20 20.15
C LEU A 12 -12.83 -34.15 19.59
N ASP A 13 -13.47 -34.96 20.43
CA ASP A 13 -14.53 -35.88 19.99
C ASP A 13 -15.68 -35.11 19.33
N ALA A 14 -16.19 -34.08 20.00
CA ALA A 14 -17.23 -33.21 19.44
C ALA A 14 -16.76 -32.41 18.21
N PHE A 15 -15.47 -32.13 18.08
CA PHE A 15 -14.88 -31.49 16.91
C PHE A 15 -14.82 -32.44 15.70
N VAL A 16 -14.53 -33.72 15.93
CA VAL A 16 -14.56 -34.76 14.90
C VAL A 16 -16.00 -34.95 14.42
N GLU A 17 -16.96 -35.08 15.33
CA GLU A 17 -18.39 -35.18 14.99
C GLU A 17 -18.84 -33.98 14.14
N LEU A 18 -18.42 -32.75 14.48
CA LEU A 18 -18.70 -31.57 13.68
C LEU A 18 -18.18 -31.67 12.24
N ILE A 19 -16.97 -32.23 12.04
CA ILE A 19 -16.40 -32.41 10.70
C ILE A 19 -17.15 -33.49 9.94
N GLU A 20 -17.47 -34.61 10.58
CA GLU A 20 -18.22 -35.73 9.97
C GLU A 20 -19.63 -35.32 9.54
N GLU A 21 -20.35 -34.56 10.38
CA GLU A 21 -21.67 -34.01 10.04
C GLU A 21 -21.64 -33.05 8.83
N ASN A 22 -20.46 -32.51 8.51
CA ASN A 22 -20.23 -31.51 7.48
C ASN A 22 -19.22 -31.98 6.42
N GLU A 23 -19.09 -33.30 6.22
CA GLU A 23 -18.13 -33.93 5.31
C GLU A 23 -18.26 -33.43 3.86
N ASN A 24 -19.46 -33.00 3.44
CA ASN A 24 -19.72 -32.39 2.13
C ASN A 24 -18.91 -31.10 1.87
N PHE A 25 -18.34 -30.49 2.91
CA PHE A 25 -17.43 -29.35 2.82
C PHE A 25 -15.94 -29.74 2.83
N VAL A 26 -15.64 -31.03 2.96
CA VAL A 26 -14.30 -31.60 2.84
C VAL A 26 -14.12 -32.15 1.41
N LEU A 27 -13.03 -31.76 0.75
CA LEU A 27 -12.64 -32.26 -0.56
C LEU A 27 -11.34 -33.03 -0.42
N TYR A 28 -11.45 -34.36 -0.38
CA TYR A 28 -10.32 -35.26 -0.55
C TYR A 28 -9.80 -35.21 -1.99
N ASP A 29 -8.53 -35.57 -2.18
CA ASP A 29 -7.84 -35.55 -3.47
C ASP A 29 -7.98 -34.23 -4.22
N TYR A 30 -7.81 -33.11 -3.52
CA TYR A 30 -8.08 -31.78 -4.06
C TYR A 30 -7.25 -31.53 -5.34
N LYS A 31 -7.92 -31.11 -6.42
CA LYS A 31 -7.36 -30.98 -7.79
C LYS A 31 -6.71 -32.28 -8.33
N GLY A 32 -7.21 -33.44 -7.92
CA GLY A 32 -6.68 -34.75 -8.33
C GLY A 32 -5.32 -35.10 -7.70
N LYS A 33 -4.99 -34.48 -6.56
CA LYS A 33 -3.76 -34.74 -5.82
C LYS A 33 -4.08 -35.50 -4.53
N GLU A 34 -3.70 -36.76 -4.48
CA GLU A 34 -3.95 -37.67 -3.33
C GLU A 34 -3.33 -37.18 -2.02
N ASN A 35 -2.33 -36.30 -2.09
CA ASN A 35 -1.66 -35.72 -0.93
C ASN A 35 -2.24 -34.36 -0.51
N GLN A 36 -3.46 -34.02 -0.92
CA GLN A 36 -4.11 -32.75 -0.59
C GLN A 36 -5.59 -32.93 -0.20
N ILE A 37 -5.95 -32.37 0.95
CA ILE A 37 -7.33 -32.24 1.42
C ILE A 37 -7.66 -30.76 1.55
N LEU A 38 -8.84 -30.36 1.11
CA LEU A 38 -9.36 -29.00 1.26
C LEU A 38 -10.61 -28.99 2.14
N LEU A 39 -10.58 -28.23 3.22
CA LEU A 39 -11.76 -27.88 4.02
C LEU A 39 -12.25 -26.50 3.56
N LYS A 40 -13.46 -26.46 3.01
CA LYS A 40 -14.05 -25.22 2.48
C LYS A 40 -14.32 -24.19 3.58
N GLU A 41 -14.30 -22.91 3.20
CA GLU A 41 -14.54 -21.76 4.08
C GLU A 41 -15.76 -21.93 4.99
N SER A 42 -16.87 -22.48 4.47
CA SER A 42 -18.08 -22.73 5.27
C SER A 42 -17.81 -23.64 6.47
N LEU A 43 -17.03 -24.71 6.30
CA LEU A 43 -16.63 -25.60 7.40
C LEU A 43 -15.64 -24.92 8.35
N VAL A 44 -14.72 -24.11 7.80
CA VAL A 44 -13.75 -23.36 8.62
C VAL A 44 -14.43 -22.35 9.54
N ILE A 45 -15.51 -21.71 9.08
CA ILE A 45 -16.34 -20.81 9.90
C ILE A 45 -17.00 -21.59 11.04
N LEU A 46 -17.61 -22.74 10.75
CA LEU A 46 -18.24 -23.60 11.77
C LEU A 46 -17.22 -24.09 12.81
N ILE A 47 -16.05 -24.52 12.36
CA ILE A 47 -14.91 -24.91 13.20
C ILE A 47 -14.48 -23.76 14.11
N SER A 48 -14.35 -22.55 13.57
CA SER A 48 -13.92 -21.38 14.33
C SER A 48 -14.95 -21.03 15.41
N ASP A 49 -16.23 -20.97 15.04
CA ASP A 49 -17.34 -20.70 15.97
C ASP A 49 -17.44 -21.77 17.07
N PHE A 50 -17.22 -23.04 16.73
CA PHE A 50 -17.22 -24.14 17.69
C PHE A 50 -16.08 -24.00 18.70
N LEU A 51 -14.86 -23.76 18.24
CA LEU A 51 -13.70 -23.61 19.13
C LEU A 51 -13.84 -22.37 20.02
N ASP A 52 -14.33 -21.25 19.48
CA ASP A 52 -14.55 -20.01 20.25
C ASP A 52 -15.62 -20.16 21.35
N LYS A 53 -16.63 -21.00 21.12
CA LYS A 53 -17.70 -21.29 22.11
C LYS A 53 -17.24 -22.25 23.21
N ASN A 54 -16.47 -23.27 22.84
CA ASN A 54 -16.11 -24.37 23.74
C ASN A 54 -14.78 -24.18 24.46
N LEU A 55 -13.95 -23.23 24.01
CA LEU A 55 -12.68 -22.90 24.66
C LEU A 55 -12.76 -21.48 25.22
N GLN A 56 -12.45 -21.33 26.52
CA GLN A 56 -12.32 -19.99 27.12
C GLN A 56 -11.31 -19.17 26.31
N LYS A 57 -11.62 -17.89 26.01
CA LYS A 57 -10.77 -16.93 25.27
C LYS A 57 -9.29 -17.23 25.52
N SER A 58 -8.71 -17.98 24.60
CA SER A 58 -7.51 -18.73 24.92
C SER A 58 -6.30 -17.81 24.90
N LYS A 59 -5.24 -18.20 25.63
CA LYS A 59 -3.92 -17.56 25.57
C LYS A 59 -3.25 -17.71 24.18
N TYR A 60 -3.87 -18.46 23.27
CA TYR A 60 -3.34 -18.86 21.98
C TYR A 60 -4.04 -18.10 20.84
N ASP A 61 -3.33 -17.91 19.75
CA ASP A 61 -3.89 -17.41 18.49
C ASP A 61 -4.90 -18.43 17.96
N THR A 62 -6.11 -17.98 17.61
CA THR A 62 -7.20 -18.81 17.05
C THR A 62 -6.72 -19.65 15.87
N LYS A 63 -5.80 -19.13 15.04
CA LYS A 63 -5.23 -19.88 13.91
C LYS A 63 -4.42 -21.10 14.35
N GLU A 64 -3.61 -20.95 15.39
CA GLU A 64 -2.78 -22.04 15.91
C GLU A 64 -3.63 -23.10 16.61
N LEU A 65 -4.72 -22.66 17.27
CA LEU A 65 -5.68 -23.55 17.90
C LEU A 65 -6.42 -24.41 16.86
N ILE A 66 -6.91 -23.80 15.78
CA ILE A 66 -7.55 -24.51 14.67
C ILE A 66 -6.60 -25.55 14.09
N LYS A 67 -5.34 -25.18 13.78
CA LYS A 67 -4.35 -26.14 13.25
C LYS A 67 -4.12 -27.31 14.18
N ALA A 68 -4.04 -27.08 15.49
CA ALA A 68 -3.82 -28.14 16.47
C ALA A 68 -5.00 -29.13 16.53
N TYR A 69 -6.24 -28.65 16.50
CA TYR A 69 -7.43 -29.51 16.46
C TYR A 69 -7.58 -30.23 15.12
N ILE A 70 -7.27 -29.58 13.99
CA ILE A 70 -7.23 -30.24 12.67
C ILE A 70 -6.19 -31.36 12.65
N ARG A 71 -4.98 -31.12 13.17
CA ARG A 71 -3.93 -32.14 13.28
C ARG A 71 -4.39 -33.35 14.10
N ALA A 72 -5.07 -33.11 15.21
CA ALA A 72 -5.58 -34.18 16.05
C ALA A 72 -6.75 -34.95 15.37
N ALA A 73 -7.71 -34.24 14.78
CA ALA A 73 -8.91 -34.82 14.19
C ALA A 73 -8.62 -35.67 12.95
N PHE A 74 -7.65 -35.26 12.12
CA PHE A 74 -7.24 -36.01 10.93
C PHE A 74 -6.05 -36.95 11.20
N GLU A 75 -5.61 -37.09 12.45
CA GLU A 75 -4.45 -37.90 12.84
C GLU A 75 -3.19 -37.59 12.01
N LEU A 76 -2.94 -36.30 11.77
CA LEU A 76 -1.89 -35.85 10.85
C LEU A 76 -0.50 -36.12 11.42
N SER A 77 0.34 -36.72 10.58
CA SER A 77 1.77 -36.90 10.86
C SER A 77 2.56 -35.59 10.76
N ASP A 78 3.79 -35.61 11.29
CA ASP A 78 4.65 -34.42 11.36
C ASP A 78 5.01 -33.86 9.98
N ASN A 79 5.10 -34.68 8.94
CA ASN A 79 5.33 -34.30 7.54
C ASN A 79 4.11 -33.66 6.85
N THR A 80 3.05 -33.32 7.59
CA THR A 80 1.86 -32.66 7.04
C THR A 80 1.88 -31.18 7.37
N VAL A 81 1.51 -30.34 6.40
CA VAL A 81 1.39 -28.89 6.56
C VAL A 81 -0.08 -28.49 6.51
N VAL A 82 -0.55 -27.78 7.54
CA VAL A 82 -1.91 -27.22 7.59
C VAL A 82 -1.85 -25.73 7.22
N ILE A 83 -2.50 -25.35 6.12
CA ILE A 83 -2.40 -24.02 5.50
C ILE A 83 -3.75 -23.33 5.53
N ASN A 84 -3.82 -22.14 6.14
CA ASN A 84 -5.01 -21.29 6.09
C ASN A 84 -4.87 -20.30 4.92
N LYS A 85 -5.73 -20.38 3.91
CA LYS A 85 -5.67 -19.51 2.71
C LYS A 85 -7.06 -19.23 2.14
N ASN A 86 -7.36 -17.95 1.88
CA ASN A 86 -8.66 -17.50 1.34
C ASN A 86 -9.87 -18.05 2.12
N GLY A 87 -9.81 -18.04 3.45
CA GLY A 87 -10.86 -18.58 4.31
C GLY A 87 -10.93 -20.12 4.37
N ASN A 88 -10.17 -20.84 3.55
CA ASN A 88 -10.13 -22.30 3.53
C ASN A 88 -8.94 -22.85 4.33
N ILE A 89 -9.01 -24.14 4.69
CA ILE A 89 -7.88 -24.89 5.25
C ILE A 89 -7.45 -25.96 4.23
N PHE A 90 -6.17 -25.95 3.86
CA PHE A 90 -5.55 -26.99 3.06
C PHE A 90 -4.67 -27.86 3.95
N ILE A 91 -4.85 -29.18 3.86
CA ILE A 91 -3.97 -30.15 4.49
C ILE A 91 -3.10 -30.72 3.36
N LYS A 92 -1.80 -30.45 3.41
CA LYS A 92 -0.83 -30.91 2.43
C LYS A 92 0.09 -31.94 3.07
N ILE A 93 -0.02 -33.19 2.63
CA ILE A 93 0.90 -34.25 3.06
C ILE A 93 2.16 -34.14 2.20
N ILE A 94 3.32 -33.97 2.85
CA ILE A 94 4.61 -33.94 2.17
C ILE A 94 5.10 -35.38 2.06
N ASP A 95 5.38 -35.82 0.84
CA ASP A 95 5.80 -37.20 0.60
C ASP A 95 7.26 -37.39 1.08
N GLU A 96 7.45 -38.20 2.13
CA GLU A 96 8.76 -38.46 2.72
C GLU A 96 9.65 -39.31 1.80
N SER A 97 9.07 -40.06 0.85
CA SER A 97 9.84 -40.80 -0.17
C SER A 97 10.64 -39.86 -1.09
N VAL A 98 10.31 -38.58 -1.05
CA VAL A 98 10.87 -37.50 -1.83
C VAL A 98 12.02 -36.81 -1.10
N GLN A 99 12.14 -36.99 0.24
CA GLN A 99 13.23 -36.47 1.05
C GLN A 99 14.46 -37.38 0.96
N LYS A 100 15.55 -36.87 0.38
CA LYS A 100 16.83 -37.58 0.41
C LYS A 100 17.45 -37.48 1.80
N LYS A 101 17.84 -38.62 2.39
CA LYS A 101 18.71 -38.64 3.56
C LYS A 101 20.01 -37.89 3.24
N VAL A 102 20.30 -36.87 4.03
CA VAL A 102 21.47 -36.01 3.85
C VAL A 102 22.61 -36.57 4.67
N ASP A 103 23.71 -36.94 4.02
CA ASP A 103 24.95 -37.30 4.70
C ASP A 103 25.44 -36.12 5.56
N GLU A 104 25.97 -36.39 6.76
CA GLU A 104 26.43 -35.33 7.67
C GLU A 104 27.44 -34.36 7.02
N LYS A 105 28.28 -34.89 6.12
CA LYS A 105 29.27 -34.11 5.35
C LYS A 105 28.63 -33.09 4.41
N ASP A 106 27.39 -33.32 3.98
CA ASP A 106 26.68 -32.51 2.98
C ASP A 106 25.68 -31.54 3.62
N LYS A 107 25.39 -31.65 4.92
CA LYS A 107 24.41 -30.80 5.64
C LYS A 107 24.64 -29.30 5.44
N ASN A 108 25.90 -28.86 5.37
CA ASN A 108 26.31 -27.46 5.21
C ASN A 108 26.79 -27.12 3.79
N THR A 109 26.52 -27.97 2.80
CA THR A 109 26.96 -27.73 1.41
C THR A 109 25.79 -27.35 0.50
N VAL A 110 26.12 -26.80 -0.67
CA VAL A 110 25.13 -26.45 -1.72
C VAL A 110 24.30 -27.67 -2.15
N LYS A 111 24.76 -28.89 -1.86
CA LYS A 111 24.02 -30.14 -2.14
C LYS A 111 22.83 -30.34 -1.21
N ASN A 112 22.85 -29.77 0.00
CA ASN A 112 21.74 -29.83 0.97
C ASN A 112 20.97 -28.49 1.12
N ARG A 113 21.02 -27.63 0.10
CA ARG A 113 20.40 -26.30 0.16
C ARG A 113 18.87 -26.29 0.31
N TYR A 114 18.22 -27.42 0.04
CA TYR A 114 16.76 -27.62 0.14
C TYR A 114 16.39 -28.60 1.25
N ASN A 115 17.33 -28.86 2.17
CA ASN A 115 17.14 -29.79 3.28
C ASN A 115 16.62 -31.19 2.86
N GLY A 116 17.15 -31.71 1.76
CA GLY A 116 16.75 -33.01 1.20
C GLY A 116 15.44 -33.03 0.39
N VAL A 117 14.64 -31.95 0.40
CA VAL A 117 13.38 -31.86 -0.37
C VAL A 117 13.66 -31.67 -1.86
N LYS A 118 12.90 -32.33 -2.73
CA LYS A 118 13.01 -32.15 -4.19
C LYS A 118 12.53 -30.75 -4.60
N GLU A 119 13.25 -30.16 -5.54
CA GLU A 119 12.98 -28.79 -6.02
C GLU A 119 11.59 -28.68 -6.68
N GLU A 120 11.12 -29.74 -7.32
CA GLU A 120 9.80 -29.82 -7.94
C GLU A 120 8.67 -29.68 -6.92
N GLU A 121 8.85 -30.25 -5.71
CA GLU A 121 7.85 -30.18 -4.64
C GLU A 121 7.83 -28.79 -4.00
N LEU A 122 9.00 -28.18 -3.80
CA LEU A 122 9.10 -26.79 -3.34
C LEU A 122 8.51 -25.81 -4.35
N LYS A 123 8.75 -26.03 -5.64
CA LYS A 123 8.15 -25.25 -6.73
C LYS A 123 6.63 -25.42 -6.76
N ALA A 124 6.12 -26.65 -6.65
CA ALA A 124 4.68 -26.90 -6.63
C ALA A 124 4.00 -26.21 -5.44
N PHE A 125 4.62 -26.26 -4.26
CA PHE A 125 4.12 -25.54 -3.08
C PHE A 125 4.16 -24.02 -3.30
N TYR A 126 5.26 -23.51 -3.86
CA TYR A 126 5.39 -22.08 -4.18
C TYR A 126 4.27 -21.61 -5.12
N ASP A 127 4.08 -22.29 -6.26
CA ASP A 127 3.09 -21.93 -7.27
C ASP A 127 1.65 -21.99 -6.75
N GLU A 128 1.37 -22.90 -5.80
CA GLU A 128 0.01 -23.15 -5.31
C GLU A 128 -0.37 -22.32 -4.07
N PHE A 129 0.56 -22.14 -3.15
CA PHE A 129 0.28 -21.53 -1.85
C PHE A 129 0.93 -20.16 -1.69
N PHE A 130 2.11 -19.94 -2.27
CA PHE A 130 2.90 -18.74 -2.01
C PHE A 130 2.83 -17.66 -3.09
N ALA A 131 2.70 -18.00 -4.37
CA ALA A 131 2.83 -17.07 -5.50
C ALA A 131 1.72 -16.00 -5.65
N ASP A 132 0.81 -15.89 -4.68
CA ASP A 132 -0.34 -15.00 -4.71
C ASP A 132 0.01 -13.55 -4.35
N GLU A 133 -0.85 -12.60 -4.78
CA GLU A 133 -0.73 -11.17 -4.43
C GLU A 133 -0.73 -10.91 -2.92
N GLU A 134 -1.31 -11.80 -2.12
CA GLU A 134 -1.30 -11.71 -0.65
C GLU A 134 0.12 -11.65 -0.07
N ASN A 135 1.09 -12.24 -0.77
CA ASN A 135 2.48 -12.32 -0.34
C ASN A 135 3.39 -11.29 -1.01
N LYS A 136 2.84 -10.30 -1.74
CA LYS A 136 3.63 -9.31 -2.49
C LYS A 136 4.63 -8.53 -1.62
N ASP A 137 4.30 -8.30 -0.34
CA ASP A 137 5.13 -7.53 0.59
C ASP A 137 6.05 -8.43 1.44
N PHE A 138 6.02 -9.75 1.24
CA PHE A 138 6.76 -10.72 2.07
C PHE A 138 8.28 -10.46 2.05
N PHE A 139 8.86 -10.28 0.86
CA PHE A 139 10.30 -10.02 0.71
C PHE A 139 10.71 -8.64 1.20
N TYR A 140 9.83 -7.64 1.07
CA TYR A 140 10.04 -6.33 1.67
C TYR A 140 10.10 -6.44 3.20
N GLU A 141 9.20 -7.17 3.83
CA GLU A 141 9.20 -7.35 5.29
C GLU A 141 10.42 -8.16 5.77
N ILE A 142 10.93 -9.13 4.99
CA ILE A 142 12.22 -9.79 5.28
C ILE A 142 13.37 -8.77 5.26
N ALA A 143 13.47 -7.98 4.20
CA ALA A 143 14.51 -6.98 4.05
C ALA A 143 14.47 -5.93 5.17
N LYS A 144 13.27 -5.45 5.51
CA LYS A 144 13.03 -4.49 6.58
C LYS A 144 13.43 -5.04 7.94
N GLU A 145 13.05 -6.27 8.25
CA GLU A 145 13.44 -6.92 9.50
C GLU A 145 14.97 -7.13 9.57
N PHE A 146 15.59 -7.56 8.46
CA PHE A 146 17.04 -7.70 8.38
C PHE A 146 17.76 -6.38 8.66
N VAL A 147 17.40 -5.31 7.93
CA VAL A 147 18.03 -3.99 8.09
C VAL A 147 17.82 -3.47 9.51
N HIS A 148 16.60 -3.57 10.05
CA HIS A 148 16.31 -3.12 11.39
C HIS A 148 17.12 -3.89 12.46
N LYS A 149 17.08 -5.23 12.42
CA LYS A 149 17.74 -6.09 13.40
C LYS A 149 19.26 -5.98 13.32
N TYR A 150 19.83 -6.02 12.12
CA TYR A 150 21.27 -6.15 11.93
C TYR A 150 22.01 -4.84 11.68
N PHE A 151 21.41 -3.90 10.94
CA PHE A 151 22.06 -2.60 10.67
C PHE A 151 21.66 -1.51 11.64
N ILE A 152 20.40 -1.46 12.11
CA ILE A 152 19.96 -0.39 13.02
C ILE A 152 20.25 -0.74 14.48
N ILE A 153 19.81 -1.92 14.94
CA ILE A 153 19.97 -2.34 16.33
C ILE A 153 21.39 -2.87 16.58
N LYS A 154 21.80 -3.94 15.89
CA LYS A 154 23.08 -4.61 16.17
C LYS A 154 24.30 -3.90 15.59
N LYS A 155 24.13 -3.17 14.49
CA LYS A 155 25.22 -2.48 13.76
C LYS A 155 26.39 -3.40 13.42
N ILE A 156 26.08 -4.52 12.75
CA ILE A 156 27.07 -5.53 12.37
C ILE A 156 28.23 -4.95 11.54
N SER A 157 29.43 -5.51 11.67
CA SER A 157 30.58 -5.08 10.85
C SER A 157 30.50 -5.65 9.42
N ASN A 158 31.28 -5.12 8.48
CA ASN A 158 31.39 -5.70 7.13
C ASN A 158 31.88 -7.16 7.16
N ASP A 159 32.79 -7.51 8.07
CA ASP A 159 33.29 -8.89 8.20
C ASP A 159 32.19 -9.86 8.69
N GLU A 160 31.36 -9.42 9.65
CA GLU A 160 30.21 -10.19 10.11
C GLU A 160 29.15 -10.32 9.00
N TYR A 161 28.88 -9.23 8.28
CA TYR A 161 27.96 -9.21 7.16
C TYR A 161 28.38 -10.21 6.06
N GLU A 162 29.61 -10.15 5.57
CA GLU A 162 30.10 -11.06 4.51
C GLU A 162 30.04 -12.55 4.90
N LYS A 163 30.20 -12.84 6.19
CA LYS A 163 30.12 -14.20 6.74
C LYS A 163 28.68 -14.68 6.84
N ASN A 164 27.76 -13.85 7.33
CA ASN A 164 26.48 -14.32 7.86
C ASN A 164 25.24 -13.79 7.12
N VAL A 165 25.35 -12.85 6.17
CA VAL A 165 24.18 -12.19 5.55
C VAL A 165 23.13 -13.18 5.02
N PHE A 166 23.54 -14.22 4.29
CA PHE A 166 22.60 -15.19 3.72
C PHE A 166 21.94 -16.03 4.80
N SER A 167 22.68 -16.45 5.83
CA SER A 167 22.12 -17.19 6.96
C SER A 167 21.15 -16.33 7.78
N TYR A 168 21.44 -15.03 7.94
CA TYR A 168 20.54 -14.09 8.61
C TYR A 168 19.23 -13.90 7.86
N ILE A 169 19.28 -13.70 6.54
CA ILE A 169 18.09 -13.57 5.70
C ILE A 169 17.29 -14.87 5.69
N HIS A 170 17.97 -16.02 5.55
CA HIS A 170 17.34 -17.34 5.56
C HIS A 170 16.62 -17.62 6.90
N ALA A 171 17.24 -17.28 8.03
CA ALA A 171 16.62 -17.42 9.35
C ALA A 171 15.34 -16.56 9.49
N ILE A 172 15.38 -15.29 9.06
CA ILE A 172 14.18 -14.42 9.05
C ILE A 172 13.09 -15.00 8.13
N THR A 173 13.50 -15.51 6.97
CA THR A 173 12.58 -16.13 5.99
C THR A 173 11.88 -17.33 6.61
N LEU A 174 12.63 -18.21 7.26
CA LEU A 174 12.09 -19.37 7.97
C LEU A 174 11.12 -18.96 9.08
N GLU A 175 11.52 -18.02 9.94
CA GLU A 175 10.68 -17.51 11.03
C GLU A 175 9.33 -17.00 10.50
N LYS A 176 9.33 -16.25 9.39
CA LYS A 176 8.10 -15.75 8.76
C LYS A 176 7.27 -16.85 8.11
N LEU A 177 7.88 -17.81 7.44
CA LEU A 177 7.17 -18.93 6.81
C LEU A 177 6.47 -19.80 7.84
N VAL A 178 7.16 -20.13 8.93
CA VAL A 178 6.60 -20.92 10.04
C VAL A 178 5.44 -20.18 10.70
N ALA A 179 5.57 -18.86 10.91
CA ALA A 179 4.47 -18.05 11.43
C ALA A 179 3.27 -17.96 10.48
N MET A 180 3.51 -18.02 9.16
CA MET A 180 2.46 -17.93 8.15
C MET A 180 1.70 -19.24 7.96
N TYR A 181 2.43 -20.36 7.87
CA TYR A 181 1.88 -21.64 7.44
C TYR A 181 1.75 -22.62 8.60
N ASP A 182 2.83 -23.26 9.04
CA ASP A 182 2.78 -24.27 10.09
C ASP A 182 4.19 -24.54 10.65
N ASN A 183 4.28 -25.28 11.76
CA ASN A 183 5.56 -25.66 12.39
C ASN A 183 6.13 -26.97 11.81
N GLU A 184 6.18 -27.10 10.47
CA GLU A 184 7.00 -28.15 9.82
C GLU A 184 8.41 -27.59 9.57
N ASP A 185 9.26 -27.71 10.59
CA ASP A 185 10.59 -27.09 10.59
C ASP A 185 11.51 -27.65 9.47
N GLY A 186 11.32 -28.88 9.01
CA GLY A 186 12.19 -29.55 8.03
C GLY A 186 11.94 -29.11 6.58
N PHE A 187 10.69 -29.21 6.14
CA PHE A 187 10.17 -28.70 4.88
C PHE A 187 10.36 -27.18 4.79
N PHE A 188 9.97 -26.41 5.81
CA PHE A 188 10.11 -24.95 5.75
C PHE A 188 11.56 -24.48 5.77
N LEU A 189 12.49 -25.24 6.34
CA LEU A 189 13.93 -24.95 6.21
C LEU A 189 14.38 -25.05 4.74
N GLY A 190 13.94 -26.10 4.04
CA GLY A 190 14.19 -26.29 2.62
C GLY A 190 13.48 -25.24 1.75
N PHE A 191 12.20 -24.96 2.05
CA PHE A 191 11.39 -23.98 1.35
C PHE A 191 11.91 -22.56 1.51
N ALA A 192 12.35 -22.16 2.72
CA ALA A 192 13.01 -20.88 2.97
C ALA A 192 14.24 -20.71 2.07
N GLY A 193 15.03 -21.78 1.89
CA GLY A 193 16.19 -21.78 1.00
C GLY A 193 15.79 -21.64 -0.47
N TYR A 194 14.74 -22.33 -0.89
CA TYR A 194 14.19 -22.23 -2.24
C TYR A 194 13.65 -20.83 -2.55
N ILE A 195 12.76 -20.28 -1.73
CA ILE A 195 12.13 -18.98 -2.00
C ILE A 195 13.15 -17.84 -1.97
N PHE A 196 14.09 -17.87 -1.01
CA PHE A 196 15.14 -16.87 -0.96
C PHE A 196 16.01 -16.91 -2.22
N ARG A 197 16.23 -18.08 -2.81
CA ARG A 197 17.03 -18.21 -4.04
C ARG A 197 16.34 -17.59 -5.25
N ILE A 198 15.06 -17.90 -5.47
CA ILE A 198 14.33 -17.39 -6.64
C ILE A 198 14.05 -15.88 -6.52
N HIS A 199 13.93 -15.36 -5.30
CA HIS A 199 13.74 -13.93 -4.99
C HIS A 199 14.98 -13.24 -4.44
N PHE A 200 16.14 -13.84 -4.68
CA PHE A 200 17.41 -13.40 -4.10
C PHE A 200 17.70 -11.93 -4.42
N LYS A 201 17.57 -11.58 -5.71
CA LYS A 201 17.80 -10.21 -6.19
C LYS A 201 16.80 -9.22 -5.59
N GLU A 202 15.53 -9.61 -5.49
CA GLU A 202 14.45 -8.78 -4.97
C GLU A 202 14.68 -8.41 -3.49
N VAL A 203 15.04 -9.38 -2.65
CA VAL A 203 15.38 -9.11 -1.23
C VAL A 203 16.52 -8.11 -1.12
N PHE A 204 17.58 -8.26 -1.91
CA PHE A 204 18.70 -7.31 -1.90
C PHE A 204 18.35 -5.94 -2.49
N GLU A 205 17.40 -5.87 -3.44
CA GLU A 205 16.89 -4.60 -3.93
C GLU A 205 16.18 -3.81 -2.81
N TYR A 206 15.35 -4.48 -2.01
CA TYR A 206 14.72 -3.86 -0.83
C TYR A 206 15.72 -3.49 0.26
N ILE A 207 16.69 -4.36 0.58
CA ILE A 207 17.78 -4.04 1.53
C ILE A 207 18.54 -2.79 1.04
N SER A 208 18.84 -2.71 -0.26
CA SER A 208 19.53 -1.56 -0.84
C SER A 208 18.69 -0.29 -0.72
N GLU A 209 17.40 -0.32 -1.04
CA GLU A 209 16.50 0.84 -0.88
C GLU A 209 16.48 1.34 0.58
N LEU A 210 16.33 0.43 1.54
CA LEU A 210 16.34 0.75 2.97
C LEU A 210 17.69 1.32 3.46
N ILE A 211 18.81 0.80 2.94
CA ILE A 211 20.14 1.38 3.20
C ILE A 211 20.22 2.81 2.65
N LEU A 212 19.71 3.05 1.43
CA LEU A 212 19.72 4.39 0.84
C LEU A 212 18.83 5.37 1.65
N ASP A 213 17.71 4.91 2.20
CA ASP A 213 16.89 5.73 3.10
C ASP A 213 17.67 6.16 4.36
N GLU A 214 18.46 5.24 4.94
CA GLU A 214 19.35 5.54 6.06
C GLU A 214 20.46 6.53 5.69
N ILE A 215 21.01 6.44 4.47
CA ILE A 215 21.95 7.44 3.93
C ILE A 215 21.26 8.80 3.76
N ALA A 216 20.02 8.83 3.28
CA ALA A 216 19.28 10.08 3.06
C ALA A 216 19.17 10.90 4.35
N ILE A 217 18.99 10.23 5.49
CA ILE A 217 18.96 10.84 6.83
C ILE A 217 20.35 10.96 7.49
N SER A 218 21.42 10.63 6.76
CA SER A 218 22.81 10.75 7.21
C SER A 218 23.15 9.89 8.43
N ASN A 219 22.63 8.66 8.46
CA ASN A 219 23.02 7.67 9.46
C ASN A 219 24.53 7.39 9.36
N ARG A 220 25.28 7.81 10.39
CA ARG A 220 26.74 7.71 10.43
C ARG A 220 27.24 6.27 10.29
N TYR A 221 26.61 5.34 10.99
CA TYR A 221 26.99 3.93 10.91
C TYR A 221 26.82 3.39 9.49
N MET A 222 25.72 3.72 8.81
CA MET A 222 25.49 3.25 7.45
C MET A 222 26.51 3.84 6.46
N MET A 223 26.87 5.11 6.63
CA MET A 223 27.92 5.74 5.83
C MET A 223 29.28 5.06 6.06
N ASP A 224 29.62 4.74 7.31
CA ASP A 224 30.87 4.04 7.64
C ASP A 224 30.87 2.60 7.08
N PHE A 225 29.75 1.88 7.19
CA PHE A 225 29.56 0.55 6.60
C PHE A 225 29.77 0.56 5.08
N LEU A 226 29.32 1.60 4.38
CA LEU A 226 29.45 1.70 2.92
C LEU A 226 30.83 2.20 2.46
N ASN A 227 31.54 2.96 3.31
CA ASN A 227 32.91 3.36 3.02
C ASN A 227 33.85 2.17 2.85
N TYR A 228 33.51 1.00 3.42
CA TYR A 228 34.18 -0.26 3.14
C TYR A 228 34.30 -0.55 1.63
N TYR A 229 33.20 -0.40 0.88
CA TYR A 229 33.17 -0.68 -0.57
C TYR A 229 33.88 0.38 -1.43
N SER A 230 34.34 1.48 -0.80
CA SER A 230 35.21 2.46 -1.45
C SER A 230 36.70 2.08 -1.38
N GLN A 231 37.05 1.04 -0.61
CA GLN A 231 38.43 0.56 -0.51
C GLN A 231 38.77 -0.37 -1.68
N ASP A 232 39.99 -0.28 -2.20
CA ASP A 232 40.47 -1.18 -3.27
C ASP A 232 40.97 -2.52 -2.72
N ILE A 233 41.75 -2.48 -1.64
CA ILE A 233 42.41 -3.65 -1.05
C ILE A 233 42.32 -3.59 0.48
N LEU A 234 41.96 -4.71 1.09
CA LEU A 234 42.04 -4.93 2.53
C LEU A 234 43.14 -5.93 2.86
N VAL A 235 43.97 -5.63 3.86
CA VAL A 235 45.00 -6.56 4.34
C VAL A 235 44.58 -7.14 5.69
N VAL A 236 44.35 -8.44 5.74
CA VAL A 236 43.99 -9.16 6.98
C VAL A 236 45.01 -10.25 7.23
N LYS A 237 45.73 -10.15 8.36
CA LYS A 237 46.78 -11.12 8.77
C LYS A 237 47.80 -11.39 7.65
N GLY A 238 48.20 -10.35 6.92
CA GLY A 238 49.17 -10.43 5.82
C GLY A 238 48.60 -10.87 4.46
N VAL A 239 47.34 -11.30 4.39
CA VAL A 239 46.67 -11.65 3.13
C VAL A 239 45.93 -10.45 2.56
N LYS A 240 46.13 -10.17 1.27
CA LYS A 240 45.45 -9.10 0.54
C LYS A 240 44.14 -9.61 -0.05
N TYR A 241 43.08 -8.86 0.16
CA TYR A 241 41.75 -9.12 -0.38
C TYR A 241 41.31 -7.94 -1.24
N LYS A 242 40.75 -8.22 -2.41
CA LYS A 242 40.04 -7.25 -3.24
C LYS A 242 38.62 -7.10 -2.70
N ILE A 243 38.22 -5.85 -2.44
CA ILE A 243 36.87 -5.55 -1.96
C ILE A 243 35.95 -5.29 -3.16
N PRO A 244 34.68 -5.75 -3.15
CA PRO A 244 33.72 -5.39 -4.18
C PRO A 244 33.48 -3.88 -4.22
N HIS A 245 33.27 -3.32 -5.40
CA HIS A 245 32.95 -1.90 -5.54
C HIS A 245 31.46 -1.69 -5.75
N ILE A 246 30.94 -0.56 -5.28
CA ILE A 246 29.63 -0.05 -5.70
C ILE A 246 29.81 0.59 -7.07
N GLU A 247 29.83 -0.24 -8.12
CA GLU A 247 30.19 0.15 -9.48
C GLU A 247 28.99 0.01 -10.43
N ALA A 248 28.77 1.02 -11.27
CA ALA A 248 27.75 1.03 -12.31
C ALA A 248 28.20 0.23 -13.53
N ASP A 249 27.26 -0.13 -14.41
CA ASP A 249 27.54 -0.93 -15.62
C ASP A 249 28.53 -0.26 -16.59
N ASN A 250 28.64 1.07 -16.52
CA ASN A 250 29.58 1.86 -17.32
C ASN A 250 30.97 2.02 -16.66
N GLY A 251 31.24 1.33 -15.55
CA GLY A 251 32.49 1.41 -14.80
C GLY A 251 32.59 2.57 -13.81
N LEU A 252 31.54 3.40 -13.68
CA LEU A 252 31.53 4.50 -12.71
C LEU A 252 31.41 3.94 -11.29
N ARG A 253 32.36 4.31 -10.42
CA ARG A 253 32.32 3.96 -9.00
C ARG A 253 31.54 5.00 -8.19
N TRP A 254 30.57 4.55 -7.42
CA TRP A 254 29.81 5.35 -6.48
C TRP A 254 30.54 5.39 -5.13
N THR A 255 30.79 6.60 -4.64
CA THR A 255 31.37 6.84 -3.31
C THR A 255 30.27 7.33 -2.37
N VAL A 256 30.47 7.17 -1.06
CA VAL A 256 29.46 7.62 -0.08
C VAL A 256 29.09 9.09 -0.25
N PRO A 257 30.02 10.05 -0.48
CA PRO A 257 29.65 11.44 -0.73
C PRO A 257 28.79 11.67 -1.99
N SER A 258 29.10 10.98 -3.09
CA SER A 258 28.32 11.14 -4.33
C SER A 258 26.94 10.49 -4.21
N MET A 259 26.86 9.32 -3.57
CA MET A 259 25.59 8.68 -3.22
C MET A 259 24.73 9.59 -2.35
N LEU A 260 25.31 10.13 -1.26
CA LEU A 260 24.62 11.00 -0.32
C LEU A 260 23.96 12.21 -1.00
N SER A 261 24.69 12.85 -1.92
CA SER A 261 24.18 14.00 -2.69
C SER A 261 22.93 13.64 -3.50
N ILE A 262 23.01 12.58 -4.30
CA ILE A 262 21.93 12.14 -5.19
C ILE A 262 20.73 11.61 -4.39
N VAL A 263 20.99 10.74 -3.42
CA VAL A 263 19.97 10.07 -2.61
C VAL A 263 19.19 11.07 -1.76
N LYS A 264 19.85 12.09 -1.18
CA LYS A 264 19.17 13.15 -0.44
C LYS A 264 18.23 13.96 -1.34
N ILE A 265 18.70 14.37 -2.52
CA ILE A 265 17.90 15.15 -3.46
C ILE A 265 16.68 14.32 -3.91
N TYR A 266 16.90 13.06 -4.29
CA TYR A 266 15.86 12.16 -4.73
C TYR A 266 14.80 11.92 -3.65
N THR A 267 15.23 11.54 -2.45
CA THR A 267 14.33 11.22 -1.32
C THR A 267 13.55 12.46 -0.86
N LYS A 268 14.20 13.62 -0.79
CA LYS A 268 13.53 14.89 -0.47
C LYS A 268 12.46 15.24 -1.50
N ALA A 269 12.76 15.10 -2.80
CA ALA A 269 11.79 15.34 -3.87
C ALA A 269 10.62 14.35 -3.81
N LYS A 270 10.90 13.05 -3.60
CA LYS A 270 9.89 11.98 -3.45
C LYS A 270 8.92 12.32 -2.31
N ASN A 271 9.44 12.64 -1.12
CA ASN A 271 8.63 13.01 0.04
C ASN A 271 7.86 14.32 -0.16
N SER A 272 8.50 15.34 -0.75
CA SER A 272 7.84 16.62 -1.05
C SER A 272 6.66 16.45 -2.00
N ILE A 273 6.77 15.58 -3.01
CA ILE A 273 5.67 15.26 -3.93
C ILE A 273 4.47 14.66 -3.19
N LEU A 274 4.70 13.74 -2.23
CA LEU A 274 3.63 13.13 -1.44
C LEU A 274 2.88 14.17 -0.61
N THR A 275 3.62 15.02 0.12
CA THR A 275 3.05 16.11 0.93
C THR A 275 2.28 17.11 0.06
N LEU A 276 2.89 17.59 -1.03
CA LEU A 276 2.25 18.55 -1.95
C LEU A 276 0.99 17.97 -2.62
N LYS A 277 0.97 16.66 -2.93
CA LYS A 277 -0.24 16.01 -3.47
C LYS A 277 -1.39 16.03 -2.45
N LYS A 278 -1.09 15.74 -1.18
CA LYS A 278 -2.09 15.76 -0.09
C LYS A 278 -2.62 17.18 0.11
N GLU A 279 -1.74 18.16 0.29
CA GLU A 279 -2.12 19.58 0.44
C GLU A 279 -2.94 20.08 -0.75
N ARG A 280 -2.52 19.77 -1.99
CA ARG A 280 -3.27 20.16 -3.19
C ARG A 280 -4.67 19.55 -3.20
N SER A 281 -4.83 18.30 -2.79
CA SER A 281 -6.14 17.66 -2.71
C SER A 281 -7.06 18.35 -1.69
N GLU A 282 -6.52 18.76 -0.54
CA GLU A 282 -7.27 19.52 0.47
C GLU A 282 -7.70 20.89 -0.05
N TYR A 283 -6.80 21.63 -0.72
CA TYR A 283 -7.13 22.89 -1.36
C TYR A 283 -8.16 22.73 -2.49
N GLN A 284 -8.04 21.69 -3.31
CA GLN A 284 -9.03 21.35 -4.35
C GLN A 284 -10.42 21.14 -3.75
N LYS A 285 -10.54 20.38 -2.65
CA LYS A 285 -11.81 20.19 -1.94
C LYS A 285 -12.37 21.51 -1.40
N ARG A 286 -11.53 22.39 -0.87
CA ARG A 286 -11.96 23.72 -0.39
C ARG A 286 -12.47 24.59 -1.54
N VAL A 287 -11.76 24.64 -2.65
CA VAL A 287 -12.17 25.38 -3.87
C VAL A 287 -13.51 24.85 -4.41
N GLN A 288 -13.72 23.53 -4.42
CA GLN A 288 -14.98 22.93 -4.89
C GLN A 288 -16.21 23.38 -4.08
N LYS A 289 -16.06 23.67 -2.77
CA LYS A 289 -17.18 24.16 -1.94
C LYS A 289 -17.76 25.49 -2.41
N PHE A 290 -16.98 26.25 -3.17
CA PHE A 290 -17.41 27.54 -3.70
C PHE A 290 -18.19 27.41 -5.01
N TYR A 291 -18.19 26.25 -5.65
CA TYR A 291 -18.90 26.08 -6.92
C TYR A 291 -20.40 25.99 -6.69
N VAL A 292 -21.16 26.71 -7.52
CA VAL A 292 -22.62 26.70 -7.52
C VAL A 292 -23.05 26.20 -8.90
N ASN A 293 -23.79 25.07 -8.95
CA ASN A 293 -24.24 24.46 -10.21
C ASN A 293 -23.12 24.26 -11.24
N GLY A 294 -21.91 23.90 -10.78
CA GLY A 294 -20.75 23.68 -11.65
C GLY A 294 -20.04 24.96 -12.13
N LEU A 295 -20.49 26.14 -11.72
CA LEU A 295 -19.85 27.42 -12.02
C LEU A 295 -18.99 27.91 -10.86
N SER A 296 -17.89 28.59 -11.17
CA SER A 296 -17.11 29.30 -10.16
C SER A 296 -17.92 30.46 -9.58
N PRO A 297 -17.66 30.88 -8.33
CA PRO A 297 -18.31 32.06 -7.73
C PRO A 297 -18.27 33.31 -8.61
N VAL A 298 -17.14 33.52 -9.28
CA VAL A 298 -16.93 34.68 -10.15
C VAL A 298 -17.90 34.62 -11.33
N LYS A 299 -17.95 33.48 -12.04
CA LYS A 299 -18.82 33.31 -13.20
C LYS A 299 -20.31 33.26 -12.82
N ASN A 300 -20.63 32.66 -11.68
CA ASN A 300 -22.00 32.66 -11.15
C ASN A 300 -22.45 34.09 -10.81
N ASN A 301 -21.59 34.89 -10.16
CA ASN A 301 -21.90 36.29 -9.89
C ASN A 301 -22.03 37.13 -11.17
N GLU A 302 -21.19 36.91 -12.18
CA GLU A 302 -21.34 37.58 -13.49
C GLU A 302 -22.72 37.32 -14.11
N LEU A 303 -23.20 36.07 -14.07
CA LEU A 303 -24.53 35.71 -14.57
C LEU A 303 -25.66 36.38 -13.76
N LEU A 304 -25.58 36.34 -12.43
CA LEU A 304 -26.59 36.96 -11.57
C LEU A 304 -26.64 38.49 -11.74
N LEU A 305 -25.48 39.13 -11.96
CA LEU A 305 -25.41 40.57 -12.23
C LEU A 305 -25.99 40.91 -13.61
N SER A 306 -25.79 40.05 -14.61
CA SER A 306 -26.43 40.20 -15.93
C SER A 306 -27.94 40.03 -15.84
N GLU A 307 -28.43 39.03 -15.11
CA GLU A 307 -29.87 38.82 -14.89
C GLU A 307 -30.50 40.02 -14.18
N LYS A 308 -29.83 40.53 -13.14
CA LYS A 308 -30.25 41.75 -12.44
C LYS A 308 -30.39 42.93 -13.41
N ALA A 309 -29.43 43.13 -14.30
CA ALA A 309 -29.48 44.22 -15.28
C ALA A 309 -30.68 44.08 -16.23
N SER A 310 -31.01 42.86 -16.68
CA SER A 310 -32.21 42.60 -17.47
C SER A 310 -33.50 42.91 -16.71
N ILE A 311 -33.59 42.48 -15.44
CA ILE A 311 -34.74 42.78 -14.57
C ILE A 311 -34.88 44.30 -14.36
N GLU A 312 -33.77 45.04 -14.22
CA GLU A 312 -33.79 46.50 -14.09
C GLU A 312 -34.37 47.19 -15.34
N ILE A 313 -34.00 46.73 -16.53
CA ILE A 313 -34.57 47.23 -17.79
C ILE A 313 -36.08 46.94 -17.87
N GLU A 314 -36.51 45.72 -17.53
CA GLU A 314 -37.93 45.35 -17.52
C GLU A 314 -38.73 46.16 -16.48
N THR A 315 -38.13 46.41 -15.31
CA THR A 315 -38.71 47.23 -14.24
C THR A 315 -38.96 48.65 -14.75
N GLU A 316 -37.97 49.27 -15.40
CA GLU A 316 -38.12 50.61 -15.98
C GLU A 316 -39.21 50.67 -17.05
N HIS A 317 -39.28 49.66 -17.92
CA HIS A 317 -40.31 49.58 -18.95
C HIS A 317 -41.72 49.46 -18.34
N THR A 318 -41.88 48.62 -17.32
CA THR A 318 -43.14 48.41 -16.60
C THR A 318 -43.58 49.70 -15.89
N VAL A 319 -42.65 50.40 -15.23
CA VAL A 319 -42.93 51.71 -14.60
C VAL A 319 -43.41 52.74 -15.63
N ARG A 320 -42.77 52.82 -16.81
CA ARG A 320 -43.22 53.71 -17.89
C ARG A 320 -44.62 53.33 -18.37
N SER A 321 -44.91 52.04 -18.50
CA SER A 321 -46.23 51.55 -18.93
C SER A 321 -47.34 51.89 -17.93
N ILE A 322 -47.08 51.72 -16.63
CA ILE A 322 -47.98 52.14 -15.55
C ILE A 322 -48.26 53.65 -15.62
N ASN A 323 -47.23 54.48 -15.81
CA ASN A 323 -47.41 55.93 -15.93
C ASN A 323 -48.30 56.29 -17.14
N ILE A 324 -48.07 55.67 -18.29
CA ILE A 324 -48.90 55.86 -19.49
C ILE A 324 -50.35 55.43 -19.26
N LEU A 325 -50.57 54.32 -18.55
CA LEU A 325 -51.91 53.83 -18.22
C LEU A 325 -52.64 54.78 -17.24
N ASN A 326 -51.93 55.32 -16.25
CA ASN A 326 -52.47 56.34 -15.34
C ASN A 326 -52.87 57.61 -16.09
N ASP A 327 -52.01 58.15 -16.95
CA ASP A 327 -52.32 59.33 -17.77
C ASP A 327 -53.57 59.07 -18.65
N LYS A 328 -53.67 57.89 -19.27
CA LYS A 328 -54.84 57.48 -20.07
C LYS A 328 -56.12 57.35 -19.23
N LEU A 329 -56.01 56.85 -18.00
CA LEU A 329 -57.13 56.68 -17.07
C LEU A 329 -57.72 58.05 -16.68
N ASP A 330 -56.84 59.03 -16.44
CA ASP A 330 -57.22 60.40 -16.08
C ASP A 330 -57.89 61.15 -17.24
N MET A 331 -57.42 60.92 -18.47
CA MET A 331 -57.97 61.57 -19.67
C MET A 331 -59.28 60.92 -20.18
N THR A 332 -59.57 59.67 -19.82
CA THR A 332 -60.73 58.94 -20.34
C THR A 332 -62.03 59.34 -19.65
N LYS A 333 -63.08 59.64 -20.42
CA LYS A 333 -64.44 59.93 -19.89
C LYS A 333 -65.42 58.75 -20.01
N ASP A 334 -65.05 57.70 -20.74
CA ASP A 334 -65.86 56.50 -20.97
C ASP A 334 -65.76 55.52 -19.77
N PRO A 335 -66.87 55.21 -19.07
CA PRO A 335 -66.87 54.32 -17.91
C PRO A 335 -66.39 52.89 -18.23
N LYS A 336 -66.72 52.34 -19.40
CA LYS A 336 -66.33 50.97 -19.76
C LYS A 336 -64.82 50.88 -20.02
N LYS A 337 -64.25 51.89 -20.68
CA LYS A 337 -62.79 51.98 -20.91
C LYS A 337 -62.02 52.20 -19.61
N LYS A 338 -62.57 52.95 -18.65
CA LYS A 338 -61.96 53.09 -17.32
C LYS A 338 -61.82 51.76 -16.58
N VAL A 339 -62.82 50.88 -16.67
CA VAL A 339 -62.76 49.54 -16.04
C VAL A 339 -61.63 48.72 -16.66
N LEU A 340 -61.55 48.68 -18.00
CA LEU A 340 -60.48 47.95 -18.70
C LEU A 340 -59.08 48.50 -18.39
N LEU A 341 -58.91 49.82 -18.35
CA LEU A 341 -57.64 50.46 -18.00
C LEU A 341 -57.23 50.17 -16.55
N LYS A 342 -58.18 50.08 -15.61
CA LYS A 342 -57.89 49.68 -14.22
C LYS A 342 -57.44 48.23 -14.12
N GLU A 343 -58.02 47.33 -14.90
CA GLU A 343 -57.59 45.93 -14.95
C GLU A 343 -56.19 45.79 -15.55
N GLU A 344 -55.87 46.55 -16.62
CA GLU A 344 -54.52 46.62 -17.18
C GLU A 344 -53.51 47.18 -16.18
N LEU A 345 -53.86 48.28 -15.50
CA LEU A 345 -53.01 48.88 -14.47
C LEU A 345 -52.70 47.88 -13.35
N ALA A 346 -53.71 47.17 -12.83
CA ALA A 346 -53.53 46.17 -11.79
C ALA A 346 -52.61 45.01 -12.23
N ARG A 347 -52.68 44.60 -13.52
CA ARG A 347 -51.77 43.58 -14.08
C ARG A 347 -50.32 44.07 -14.16
N GLU A 348 -50.10 45.31 -14.60
CA GLU A 348 -48.77 45.91 -14.67
C GLU A 348 -48.18 46.16 -13.26
N GLU A 349 -49.00 46.59 -12.29
CA GLU A 349 -48.59 46.75 -10.90
C GLU A 349 -48.16 45.42 -10.25
N GLU A 350 -48.90 44.34 -10.50
CA GLU A 350 -48.53 42.99 -10.05
C GLU A 350 -47.24 42.51 -10.73
N THR A 351 -47.07 42.77 -12.03
CA THR A 351 -45.83 42.47 -12.75
C THR A 351 -44.64 43.22 -12.14
N LEU A 352 -44.80 44.51 -11.83
CA LEU A 352 -43.77 45.32 -11.18
C LEU A 352 -43.38 44.76 -9.81
N LYS A 353 -44.37 44.28 -9.03
CA LYS A 353 -44.13 43.64 -7.74
C LYS A 353 -43.30 42.37 -7.90
N GLN A 354 -43.67 41.49 -8.84
CA GLN A 354 -42.93 40.26 -9.13
C GLN A 354 -41.50 40.54 -9.60
N LEU A 355 -41.27 41.56 -10.45
CA LEU A 355 -39.93 41.97 -10.88
C LEU A 355 -39.08 42.47 -9.71
N LYS A 356 -39.65 43.22 -8.77
CA LYS A 356 -38.95 43.68 -7.56
C LYS A 356 -38.59 42.52 -6.63
N GLU A 357 -39.49 41.56 -6.45
CA GLU A 357 -39.24 40.34 -5.67
C GLU A 357 -38.12 39.51 -6.31
N LYS A 358 -38.22 39.24 -7.61
CA LYS A 358 -37.19 38.53 -8.38
C LYS A 358 -35.82 39.22 -8.29
N LYS A 359 -35.78 40.56 -8.39
CA LYS A 359 -34.54 41.34 -8.21
C LYS A 359 -33.90 41.13 -6.84
N GLN A 360 -34.70 41.11 -5.78
CA GLN A 360 -34.19 40.86 -4.43
C GLN A 360 -33.68 39.42 -4.29
N GLU A 361 -34.38 38.44 -4.83
CA GLU A 361 -33.93 37.04 -4.83
C GLU A 361 -32.60 36.87 -5.58
N THR A 362 -32.44 37.49 -6.76
CA THR A 362 -31.19 37.46 -7.53
C THR A 362 -30.04 38.06 -6.73
N LEU A 363 -30.26 39.19 -6.02
CA LEU A 363 -29.26 39.83 -5.17
C LEU A 363 -28.84 38.97 -3.98
N GLN A 364 -29.77 38.25 -3.35
CA GLN A 364 -29.46 37.36 -2.23
C GLN A 364 -28.57 36.17 -2.64
N LYS A 365 -28.64 35.75 -3.91
CA LYS A 365 -27.83 34.67 -4.48
C LYS A 365 -26.40 35.10 -4.85
N VAL A 366 -26.10 36.40 -4.90
CA VAL A 366 -24.76 36.92 -5.23
C VAL A 366 -23.80 36.64 -4.10
N VAL A 367 -22.69 35.96 -4.40
CA VAL A 367 -21.62 35.68 -3.44
C VAL A 367 -20.96 36.99 -3.02
N LYS A 368 -20.85 37.23 -1.70
CA LYS A 368 -20.25 38.44 -1.13
C LYS A 368 -18.75 38.55 -1.47
N GLN A 369 -18.23 39.79 -1.47
CA GLN A 369 -16.83 40.10 -1.77
C GLN A 369 -15.81 39.29 -0.95
N ASN A 370 -16.09 39.06 0.33
CA ASN A 370 -15.21 38.23 1.19
C ASN A 370 -15.10 36.79 0.66
N GLY A 371 -16.22 36.18 0.24
CA GLY A 371 -16.23 34.82 -0.33
C GLY A 371 -15.51 34.75 -1.67
N LEU A 372 -15.64 35.79 -2.52
CA LEU A 372 -14.85 35.89 -3.75
C LEU A 372 -13.35 36.02 -3.47
N SER A 373 -12.98 36.84 -2.49
CA SER A 373 -11.57 37.06 -2.13
C SER A 373 -10.91 35.79 -1.58
N GLU A 374 -11.64 35.01 -0.77
CA GLU A 374 -11.18 33.71 -0.27
C GLU A 374 -11.00 32.71 -1.41
N TYR A 375 -11.98 32.62 -2.33
CA TYR A 375 -11.88 31.77 -3.51
C TYR A 375 -10.65 32.11 -4.37
N VAL A 376 -10.41 33.39 -4.66
CA VAL A 376 -9.26 33.82 -5.47
C VAL A 376 -7.94 33.51 -4.77
N ALA A 377 -7.86 33.72 -3.45
CA ALA A 377 -6.69 33.35 -2.66
C ALA A 377 -6.41 31.84 -2.73
N LEU A 378 -7.45 31.01 -2.55
CA LEU A 378 -7.34 29.55 -2.63
C LEU A 378 -6.91 29.07 -4.02
N GLN A 379 -7.40 29.70 -5.10
CA GLN A 379 -6.94 29.38 -6.46
C GLN A 379 -5.46 29.71 -6.65
N LYS A 380 -5.02 30.88 -6.19
CA LYS A 380 -3.60 31.30 -6.28
C LYS A 380 -2.68 30.34 -5.52
N ASP A 381 -3.11 29.87 -4.35
CA ASP A 381 -2.38 28.88 -3.57
C ASP A 381 -2.34 27.53 -4.30
N LEU A 382 -3.44 27.10 -4.89
CA LEU A 382 -3.52 25.86 -5.68
C LEU A 382 -2.60 25.89 -6.90
N ASP A 383 -2.54 27.03 -7.60
CA ASP A 383 -1.59 27.24 -8.71
C ASP A 383 -0.15 27.18 -8.22
N THR A 384 0.14 27.80 -7.07
CA THR A 384 1.47 27.77 -6.45
C THR A 384 1.87 26.33 -6.08
N LEU A 385 0.97 25.57 -5.46
CA LEU A 385 1.17 24.16 -5.14
C LEU A 385 1.38 23.33 -6.40
N THR A 386 0.64 23.62 -7.48
CA THR A 386 0.77 22.92 -8.76
C THR A 386 2.13 23.15 -9.39
N ARG A 387 2.63 24.39 -9.41
CA ARG A 387 3.97 24.72 -9.91
C ARG A 387 5.07 24.07 -9.06
N LYS A 388 4.95 24.11 -7.73
CA LYS A 388 5.87 23.43 -6.81
C LYS A 388 5.91 21.92 -7.09
N LEU A 389 4.75 21.29 -7.22
CA LEU A 389 4.63 19.86 -7.52
C LEU A 389 5.29 19.49 -8.86
N GLN A 390 5.10 20.31 -9.91
CA GLN A 390 5.75 20.11 -11.20
C GLN A 390 7.28 20.24 -11.10
N ARG A 391 7.78 21.22 -10.34
CA ARG A 391 9.21 21.40 -10.08
C ARG A 391 9.80 20.18 -9.37
N GLU A 392 9.19 19.70 -8.29
CA GLU A 392 9.67 18.53 -7.55
C GLU A 392 9.64 17.26 -8.42
N LYS A 393 8.60 17.06 -9.24
CA LYS A 393 8.55 15.96 -10.22
C LYS A 393 9.71 16.01 -11.22
N LYS A 394 10.07 17.20 -11.69
CA LYS A 394 11.21 17.38 -12.60
C LYS A 394 12.53 17.02 -11.90
N ILE A 395 12.72 17.46 -10.67
CA ILE A 395 13.90 17.11 -9.85
C ILE A 395 14.00 15.60 -9.65
N LEU A 396 12.89 14.95 -9.28
CA LEU A 396 12.85 13.50 -9.10
C LEU A 396 13.26 12.75 -10.37
N LYS A 397 12.65 13.10 -11.52
CA LYS A 397 12.96 12.48 -12.83
C LYS A 397 14.41 12.70 -13.25
N GLN A 398 14.99 13.87 -12.98
CA GLN A 398 16.39 14.15 -13.30
C GLN A 398 17.38 13.28 -12.50
N ASN A 399 17.01 12.88 -11.28
CA ASN A 399 17.88 12.10 -10.39
C ASN A 399 17.56 10.59 -10.39
N GLU A 400 16.45 10.18 -11.00
CA GLU A 400 15.96 8.80 -11.00
C GLU A 400 16.96 7.81 -11.59
N VAL A 401 17.58 8.14 -12.73
CA VAL A 401 18.57 7.27 -13.37
C VAL A 401 19.78 7.05 -12.47
N ALA A 402 20.29 8.12 -11.87
CA ALA A 402 21.45 8.04 -10.98
C ALA A 402 21.11 7.29 -9.68
N TYR A 403 19.94 7.55 -9.08
CA TYR A 403 19.45 6.81 -7.92
C TYR A 403 19.32 5.31 -8.20
N ASN A 404 18.70 4.94 -9.32
CA ASN A 404 18.53 3.53 -9.72
C ASN A 404 19.87 2.86 -10.05
N SER A 405 20.82 3.61 -10.63
CA SER A 405 22.19 3.14 -10.84
C SER A 405 22.87 2.84 -9.50
N ILE A 406 22.82 3.77 -8.53
CA ILE A 406 23.34 3.56 -7.17
C ILE A 406 22.70 2.32 -6.53
N LYS A 407 21.38 2.22 -6.56
CA LYS A 407 20.65 1.07 -5.99
C LYS A 407 21.12 -0.24 -6.61
N SER A 408 21.18 -0.32 -7.94
CA SER A 408 21.58 -1.53 -8.65
C SER A 408 23.06 -1.91 -8.40
N SER A 409 23.94 -0.91 -8.34
CA SER A 409 25.35 -1.11 -7.97
C SER A 409 25.51 -1.58 -6.54
N LEU A 410 24.68 -1.06 -5.63
CA LEU A 410 24.69 -1.47 -4.22
C LEU A 410 24.23 -2.92 -4.06
N VAL A 411 23.18 -3.34 -4.78
CA VAL A 411 22.75 -4.75 -4.82
C VAL A 411 23.92 -5.66 -5.20
N LYS A 412 24.65 -5.33 -6.28
CA LYS A 412 25.80 -6.12 -6.73
C LYS A 412 26.90 -6.19 -5.67
N ALA A 413 27.23 -5.07 -5.04
CA ALA A 413 28.25 -4.98 -4.01
C ALA A 413 27.88 -5.78 -2.76
N LEU A 414 26.61 -5.69 -2.31
CA LEU A 414 26.09 -6.37 -1.13
C LEU A 414 26.01 -7.89 -1.28
N ILE A 415 25.78 -8.38 -2.50
CA ILE A 415 25.77 -9.81 -2.84
C ILE A 415 27.20 -10.37 -2.93
N SER A 416 28.14 -9.54 -3.35
CA SER A 416 29.52 -9.94 -3.60
C SER A 416 30.31 -10.07 -2.30
N LYS A 417 31.24 -11.02 -2.26
CA LYS A 417 32.22 -11.17 -1.16
C LYS A 417 33.59 -10.71 -1.62
N ARG A 418 34.41 -10.23 -0.68
CA ARG A 418 35.84 -10.01 -0.94
C ARG A 418 36.52 -11.27 -1.48
N SER A 419 37.44 -11.09 -2.43
CA SER A 419 38.21 -12.17 -3.05
C SER A 419 39.69 -12.06 -2.69
N VAL A 420 40.36 -13.19 -2.42
CA VAL A 420 41.82 -13.20 -2.21
C VAL A 420 42.52 -12.77 -3.50
N LEU A 421 43.54 -11.91 -3.37
CA LEU A 421 44.40 -11.46 -4.47
C LEU A 421 45.62 -12.37 -4.65
#